data_AF-A0A5J4QQP1-F1
#
_entry.id   AF-A0A5J4QQP1-F1
#
_cell.length_a   1.000
_cell.length_b   1.000
_cell.length_c   1.000
_cell.angle_alpha   90.00
_cell.angle_beta   90.00
_cell.angle_gamma   90.00
#
_symmetry.space_group_name_H-M   'P 1'
#
loop_
_entity.id
_entity.type
_entity.pdbx_description
1 polymer ?
#
loop_
_entity_poly.entity_id
_entity_poly.type
_entity_poly.pdbx_seq_one_letter_code
_entity_poly.pdbx_strand_id
1 'polypeptide(L)' 'MIMKRNVNEIKMLQYQIKRYHAMGNGAKCQILAGKLQKLACSPVQSK' A
#
# COMPACT_ATOMS: atom_id res chain seq x y z
N MET A 1 5.86 -14.20 14.52
CA MET A 1 5.61 -12.77 14.19
C MET A 1 5.37 -12.57 12.68
N ILE A 2 4.34 -13.20 12.10
CA ILE A 2 4.13 -13.17 10.63
C ILE A 2 3.31 -11.94 10.19
N MET A 3 2.43 -11.41 11.04
CA MET A 3 1.60 -10.23 10.72
C MET A 3 2.37 -8.90 10.66
N LYS A 4 3.45 -8.74 11.44
CA LYS A 4 4.18 -7.45 11.55
C LYS A 4 4.82 -7.00 10.23
N ARG A 5 5.31 -7.93 9.40
CA ARG A 5 5.97 -7.58 8.13
C ARG A 5 4.96 -7.04 7.09
N ASN A 6 3.79 -7.67 6.99
CA ASN A 6 2.75 -7.25 6.07
C ASN A 6 2.21 -5.84 6.41
N VAL A 7 2.03 -5.55 7.70
CA VAL A 7 1.57 -4.23 8.16
C VAL A 7 2.60 -3.13 7.86
N ASN A 8 3.89 -3.42 8.06
CA ASN A 8 4.96 -2.48 7.72
C ASN A 8 5.01 -2.20 6.22
N GLU A 9 4.87 -3.24 5.39
CA GLU A 9 4.90 -3.09 3.93
C GLU A 9 3.68 -2.31 3.41
N ILE A 10 2.49 -2.58 3.96
CA ILE A 10 1.27 -1.81 3.68
C ILE A 10 1.45 -0.33 4.05
N LYS A 11 2.01 -0.02 5.22
CA LYS A 11 2.29 1.37 5.63
C LYS A 11 3.28 2.06 4.70
N MET A 12 4.33 1.36 4.28
CA MET A 12 5.31 1.89 3.33
C MET A 12 4.70 2.18 1.96
N LEU A 13 3.83 1.30 1.46
CA LEU A 13 3.12 1.51 0.21
C LEU A 13 2.17 2.71 0.28
N GLN A 14 1.42 2.88 1.37
CA GLN A 14 0.57 4.06 1.55
C GLN A 14 1.37 5.37 1.59
N TYR A 15 2.53 5.39 2.25
CA TYR A 15 3.42 6.57 2.28
C TYR A 15 3.88 6.93 0.86
N GLN A 16 4.35 5.94 0.09
CA GLN A 16 4.80 6.17 -1.28
C GLN A 16 3.68 6.70 -2.17
N ILE A 17 2.47 6.12 -2.09
CA ILE A 17 1.30 6.59 -2.84
C ILE A 17 1.01 8.06 -2.51
N LYS A 18 0.95 8.44 -1.22
CA LYS A 18 0.69 9.84 -0.82
C LYS A 18 1.74 10.79 -1.39
N ARG A 19 3.03 10.41 -1.35
CA ARG A 19 4.13 11.21 -1.87
C ARG A 19 4.06 11.37 -3.39
N TYR A 20 3.83 10.28 -4.13
CA TYR A 20 3.73 10.33 -5.58
C TYR A 20 2.46 11.04 -6.06
N HIS A 21 1.37 10.97 -5.28
CA HIS A 21 0.14 11.67 -5.58
C HIS A 21 0.33 13.19 -5.46
N ALA A 22 1.00 13.65 -4.38
CA ALA A 22 1.34 15.07 -4.21
C ALA A 22 2.30 15.60 -5.30
N MET A 23 3.14 14.73 -5.87
CA MET A 23 4.03 15.05 -6.99
C MET A 23 3.34 14.98 -8.37
N GLY A 24 2.05 14.65 -8.45
CA GLY A 24 1.33 14.51 -9.72
C GLY A 24 1.69 13.24 -10.51
N ASN A 25 2.37 12.26 -9.91
CA ASN A 25 2.76 11.03 -10.58
C ASN A 25 1.69 9.93 -10.43
N GLY A 26 0.59 10.10 -11.16
CA GLY A 26 -0.58 9.22 -11.11
C GLY A 26 -0.27 7.77 -11.55
N ALA A 27 0.63 7.58 -12.53
CA ALA A 27 1.01 6.26 -13.01
C ALA A 27 1.71 5.43 -11.92
N LYS A 28 2.65 6.02 -11.18
CA LYS A 28 3.28 5.34 -10.03
C LYS A 28 2.28 5.05 -8.91
N CYS A 29 1.33 5.96 -8.67
CA CYS A 29 0.27 5.74 -7.67
C CYS A 29 -0.59 4.52 -8.02
N GLN A 30 -1.01 4.36 -9.28
CA GLN A 30 -1.78 3.20 -9.72
C GLN A 30 -1.04 1.88 -9.52
N ILE A 31 0.25 1.82 -9.89
CA ILE A 31 1.07 0.62 -9.71
C ILE A 31 1.19 0.26 -8.23
N LEU A 32 1.45 1.24 -7.37
CA LEU A 32 1.58 1.03 -5.93
C LEU A 32 0.24 0.67 -5.26
N ALA A 33 -0.87 1.26 -5.71
CA ALA A 33 -2.20 0.93 -5.25
C ALA A 33 -2.60 -0.51 -5.63
N GLY A 34 -2.22 -0.99 -6.81
CA GLY A 34 -2.41 -2.40 -7.20
C GLY A 34 -1.64 -3.37 -6.30
N LYS A 35 -0.39 -3.04 -5.95
CA LYS A 35 0.40 -3.82 -4.99
C LYS A 35 -0.24 -3.80 -3.59
N LEU A 36 -0.68 -2.63 -3.13
CA LEU A 36 -1.38 -2.46 -1.87
C LEU A 36 -2.65 -3.32 -1.83
N GLN A 37 -3.46 -3.30 -2.89
CA GLN A 37 -4.69 -4.08 -3.00
C GLN A 37 -4.41 -5.58 -2.93
N LYS A 38 -3.35 -6.07 -3.59
CA LYS A 38 -2.96 -7.48 -3.53
C LYS A 38 -2.54 -7.92 -2.11
N LEU A 39 -1.86 -7.04 -1.37
CA LEU A 39 -1.42 -7.29 0.00
C LEU A 39 -2.55 -7.13 1.04
N ALA A 40 -3.51 -6.23 0.78
CA ALA A 40 -4.65 -5.96 1.66
C ALA A 40 -5.84 -6.91 1.44
N CYS A 41 -6.01 -7.42 0.21
CA CYS A 41 -7.01 -8.44 -0.14
C CYS A 41 -6.59 -9.84 0.36
N SER A 42 -5.35 -9.99 0.85
CA SER A 42 -5.00 -11.04 1.81
C SER A 42 -5.52 -10.57 3.18
N PRO A 43 -6.53 -11.23 3.75
CA PRO A 43 -7.44 -10.61 4.71
C PRO A 43 -6.72 -10.05 5.94
N VAL A 44 -6.58 -8.73 5.97
CA VAL A 44 -6.69 -7.99 7.24
C VAL A 44 -8.13 -7.49 7.26
N GLN A 45 -8.95 -8.36 7.83
CA GLN A 45 -10.30 -8.09 8.29
C GLN A 45 -10.25 -6.84 9.17
N SER A 46 -10.60 -5.68 8.61
CA SER A 46 -11.04 -4.56 9.43
C SER A 46 -12.50 -4.83 9.77
N LYS A 47 -12.71 -5.27 11.01
CA LYS A 47 -13.93 -4.93 11.74
C LYS A 47 -14.05 -3.41 11.85
#